data_AF-A0A958S5U3-F1
#
_entry.id   AF-A0A958S5U3-F1
#
_cell.length_a   1.000
_cell.length_b   1.000
_cell.length_c   1.000
_cell.angle_alpha   90.00
_cell.angle_beta   90.00
_cell.angle_gamma   90.00
#
_symmetry.space_group_name_H-M   'P 1'
#
loop_
_entity.id
_entity.type
_entity.pdbx_description
1 polymer ?
#
loop_
_entity_poly.entity_id
_entity_poly.type
_entity_poly.pdbx_seq_one_letter_code
_entity_poly.pdbx_strand_id
1 'polypeptide(L)'
;MADLSDKLSEIDEALRTGQTASARKLLDAVLKGNIPRQFRWKVAALCRRSGVSEKAARLLHPYVRGSSARQAAPSPNELVEYAGALERLGALNESVRLLKSINGEHHPRALLYFAYCEIAQWNYGGAIPKLEQFLRNDLPTPYDKLVAAVNLAAALVYERRLGEGLEKCQQLIEHAKQVTSNRLRANLHEIRAQALLWEKKWEAAQKELETARELLCSENHDYLYVMKWQALIRCYRNPEDTAAFLELRKVRAIAQKKPDYETVRDCDRHESFLKKDVDLFIHLYFGTPHPALRQRLLEESSPASIPSTYDWTLQPGKGAAICDLSLADPSLSAGLKAGQLTYKLMRALSSDFYRPVSTTEIHNLLHPDDYFNPETTPLRVYQTISAARKWIVSSSLPFEIHEHQGSYEFRTHGPLVLRCPNPDANQDENSVFVRQLKERWGVTPFTTKEVSSFLKISPRLAVLRLRTACDSGLLSQEGQGRSTKYRASPPSSVAPLKKTAGPGS
;
A
#
# COMPACT_ATOMS: atom_id res chain seq x y z
N MET A 1 18.90 -29.85 -19.41
CA MET A 1 18.86 -28.36 -19.40
C MET A 1 17.93 -27.81 -20.48
N ALA A 2 18.00 -28.29 -21.73
CA ALA A 2 17.04 -27.92 -22.80
C ALA A 2 15.58 -28.08 -22.35
N ASP A 3 15.24 -29.26 -21.80
CA ASP A 3 13.88 -29.57 -21.29
C ASP A 3 13.31 -28.53 -20.29
N LEU A 4 14.15 -27.97 -19.40
CA LEU A 4 13.67 -26.93 -18.47
C LEU A 4 13.42 -25.61 -19.18
N SER A 5 14.28 -25.23 -20.14
CA SER A 5 14.10 -23.99 -20.89
C SER A 5 12.80 -24.01 -21.70
N ASP A 6 12.49 -25.13 -22.33
CA ASP A 6 11.27 -25.31 -23.13
C ASP A 6 10.02 -25.21 -22.26
N LYS A 7 10.02 -25.89 -21.10
CA LYS A 7 8.93 -25.78 -20.10
C LYS A 7 8.72 -24.36 -19.61
N LEU A 8 9.78 -23.59 -19.36
CA LEU A 8 9.65 -22.20 -18.92
C LEU A 8 9.07 -21.30 -20.01
N SER A 9 9.41 -21.54 -21.28
CA SER A 9 8.82 -20.83 -22.42
C SER A 9 7.33 -21.17 -22.58
N GLU A 10 6.95 -22.43 -22.42
CA GLU A 10 5.54 -22.86 -22.44
C GLU A 10 4.71 -22.18 -21.34
N ILE A 11 5.25 -22.10 -20.11
CA ILE A 11 4.61 -21.39 -18.99
C ILE A 11 4.48 -19.89 -19.29
N ASP A 12 5.51 -19.26 -19.85
CA ASP A 12 5.47 -17.84 -20.23
C ASP A 12 4.39 -17.56 -21.28
N GLU A 13 4.30 -18.40 -22.31
CA GLU A 13 3.29 -18.28 -23.36
C GLU A 13 1.87 -18.46 -22.83
N ALA A 14 1.66 -19.46 -21.96
CA ALA A 14 0.39 -19.63 -21.26
C ALA A 14 0.01 -18.38 -20.44
N LEU A 15 0.97 -17.71 -19.79
CA LEU A 15 0.69 -16.46 -19.08
C LEU A 15 0.39 -15.29 -20.02
N ARG A 16 1.10 -15.17 -21.14
CA ARG A 16 0.87 -14.12 -22.15
C ARG A 16 -0.50 -14.23 -22.80
N THR A 17 -0.98 -15.47 -23.00
CA THR A 17 -2.30 -15.78 -23.57
C THR A 17 -3.42 -15.84 -22.53
N GLY A 18 -3.14 -15.51 -21.26
CA GLY A 18 -4.14 -15.45 -20.19
C GLY A 18 -4.52 -16.79 -19.56
N GLN A 19 -3.89 -17.90 -19.97
CA GLN A 19 -4.10 -19.26 -19.45
C GLN A 19 -3.44 -19.49 -18.07
N THR A 20 -3.73 -18.61 -17.11
CA THR A 20 -3.07 -18.57 -15.79
C THR A 20 -3.19 -19.88 -15.02
N ALA A 21 -4.34 -20.57 -15.10
CA ALA A 21 -4.54 -21.86 -14.42
C ALA A 21 -3.62 -22.96 -14.98
N SER A 22 -3.46 -23.02 -16.31
CA SER A 22 -2.54 -23.95 -16.98
C SER A 22 -1.09 -23.66 -16.60
N ALA A 23 -0.70 -22.38 -16.67
CA ALA A 23 0.63 -21.92 -16.26
C ALA A 23 0.98 -22.31 -14.82
N ARG A 24 0.04 -22.15 -13.87
CA ARG A 24 0.23 -22.57 -12.46
C ARG A 24 0.46 -24.07 -12.32
N LYS A 25 -0.31 -24.89 -13.03
CA LYS A 25 -0.17 -26.35 -12.99
C LYS A 25 1.21 -26.80 -13.49
N LEU A 26 1.66 -26.24 -14.61
CA LEU A 26 3.01 -26.50 -15.16
C LEU A 26 4.11 -26.03 -14.21
N LEU A 27 3.94 -24.84 -13.62
CA LEU A 27 4.89 -24.27 -12.67
C LEU A 27 5.03 -25.09 -11.39
N ASP A 28 3.93 -25.66 -10.88
CA ASP A 28 3.96 -26.56 -9.72
C ASP A 28 4.76 -27.83 -9.99
N ALA A 29 4.76 -28.34 -11.24
CA ALA A 29 5.61 -29.46 -11.62
C ALA A 29 7.10 -29.06 -11.64
N VAL A 30 7.42 -27.87 -12.17
CA VAL A 30 8.79 -27.33 -12.19
C VAL A 30 9.33 -27.11 -10.77
N LEU A 31 8.51 -26.58 -9.85
CA LEU A 31 8.91 -26.28 -8.47
C LEU A 31 9.18 -27.52 -7.61
N LYS A 32 8.65 -28.69 -7.98
CA LYS A 32 8.96 -29.97 -7.31
C LYS A 32 10.32 -30.56 -7.74
N GLY A 33 10.86 -30.10 -8.87
CA GLY A 33 12.14 -30.56 -9.39
C GLY A 33 13.33 -29.80 -8.81
N ASN A 34 14.54 -30.28 -9.13
CA ASN A 34 15.77 -29.55 -8.83
C ASN A 34 15.95 -28.41 -9.85
N ILE A 35 15.82 -27.16 -9.42
CA ILE A 35 15.99 -25.98 -10.28
C ILE A 35 17.44 -25.49 -10.19
N PRO A 36 18.23 -25.57 -11.28
CA PRO A 36 19.58 -25.02 -11.30
C PRO A 36 19.56 -23.52 -11.03
N ARG A 37 20.53 -23.00 -10.26
CA ARG A 37 20.56 -21.60 -9.78
C ARG A 37 20.33 -20.58 -10.92
N GLN A 38 20.97 -20.78 -12.06
CA GLN A 38 20.86 -19.89 -13.24
C GLN A 38 19.44 -19.73 -13.80
N PHE A 39 18.52 -20.66 -13.49
CA PHE A 39 17.10 -20.59 -13.90
C PHE A 39 16.17 -20.11 -12.78
N ARG A 40 16.61 -20.03 -11.52
CA ARG A 40 15.73 -19.72 -10.38
C ARG A 40 15.04 -18.37 -10.50
N TRP A 41 15.75 -17.34 -10.94
CA TRP A 41 15.13 -16.02 -11.15
C TRP A 41 14.05 -16.06 -12.25
N LYS A 42 14.25 -16.86 -13.32
CA LYS A 42 13.22 -17.05 -14.36
C LYS A 42 11.99 -17.74 -13.79
N VAL A 43 12.17 -18.81 -13.01
CA VAL A 43 11.05 -19.50 -12.34
C VAL A 43 10.32 -18.57 -11.37
N ALA A 44 11.07 -17.76 -10.61
CA ALA A 44 10.50 -16.76 -9.70
C ALA A 44 9.68 -15.69 -10.44
N ALA A 45 10.16 -15.22 -11.59
CA ALA A 45 9.42 -14.29 -12.45
C ALA A 45 8.05 -14.86 -12.89
N LEU A 46 8.03 -16.15 -13.27
CA LEU A 46 6.79 -16.86 -13.64
C LEU A 46 5.87 -17.10 -12.43
N CYS A 47 6.42 -17.41 -11.26
CA CYS A 47 5.67 -17.50 -9.99
C CYS A 47 4.96 -16.18 -9.68
N ARG A 48 5.68 -15.06 -9.78
CA ARG A 48 5.13 -13.73 -9.53
C ARG A 48 4.03 -13.36 -10.53
N ARG A 49 4.26 -13.58 -11.83
CA ARG A 49 3.28 -13.27 -12.90
C ARG A 49 2.04 -14.16 -12.85
N SER A 50 2.18 -15.41 -12.38
CA SER A 50 1.06 -16.31 -12.16
C SER A 50 0.32 -16.06 -10.84
N GLY A 51 0.76 -15.11 -10.00
CA GLY A 51 0.10 -14.77 -8.74
C GLY A 51 0.40 -15.72 -7.58
N VAL A 52 1.52 -16.45 -7.63
CA VAL A 52 2.04 -17.26 -6.52
C VAL A 52 3.37 -16.69 -5.99
N SER A 53 3.37 -15.38 -5.73
CA SER A 53 4.56 -14.61 -5.35
C SER A 53 5.27 -15.11 -4.09
N GLU A 54 4.55 -15.75 -3.16
CA GLU A 54 5.15 -16.41 -2.00
C GLU A 54 6.17 -17.50 -2.41
N LYS A 55 5.84 -18.30 -3.44
CA LYS A 55 6.75 -19.32 -3.98
C LYS A 55 7.98 -18.69 -4.62
N ALA A 56 7.82 -17.53 -5.27
CA ALA A 56 8.94 -16.76 -5.83
C ALA A 56 9.89 -16.28 -4.71
N ALA A 57 9.32 -15.68 -3.65
CA ALA A 57 10.08 -15.21 -2.50
C ALA A 57 10.82 -16.37 -1.83
N ARG A 58 10.15 -17.49 -1.54
CA ARG A 58 10.76 -18.69 -0.94
C ARG A 58 11.89 -19.27 -1.79
N LEU A 59 11.72 -19.32 -3.12
CA LEU A 59 12.73 -19.86 -4.03
C LEU A 59 14.05 -19.06 -4.02
N LEU A 60 13.95 -17.74 -3.89
CA LEU A 60 15.09 -16.81 -3.97
C LEU A 60 15.64 -16.38 -2.61
N HIS A 61 14.85 -16.49 -1.53
CA HIS A 61 15.23 -16.06 -0.19
C HIS A 61 16.59 -16.60 0.27
N PRO A 62 16.93 -17.91 0.08
CA PRO A 62 18.22 -18.44 0.50
C PRO A 62 19.42 -17.80 -0.18
N TYR A 63 19.27 -17.17 -1.34
CA TYR A 63 20.38 -16.51 -2.05
C TYR A 63 20.45 -15.01 -1.78
N VAL A 64 19.30 -14.38 -1.53
CA VAL A 64 19.22 -12.93 -1.28
C VAL A 64 19.48 -12.60 0.19
N ARG A 65 19.01 -13.43 1.12
CA ARG A 65 19.09 -13.21 2.57
C ARG A 65 19.83 -14.31 3.33
N GLY A 66 20.24 -15.39 2.65
CA GLY A 66 20.97 -16.49 3.28
C GLY A 66 22.28 -16.01 3.91
N SER A 67 22.50 -16.39 5.17
CA SER A 67 23.71 -16.03 5.94
C SER A 67 24.88 -16.98 5.72
N SER A 68 24.73 -18.00 4.86
CA SER A 68 25.78 -18.99 4.70
C SER A 68 26.96 -18.39 3.94
N ALA A 69 28.13 -18.31 4.59
CA ALA A 69 29.38 -17.81 4.00
C ALA A 69 29.82 -18.56 2.72
N ARG A 70 29.18 -19.69 2.41
CA ARG A 70 29.46 -20.53 1.24
C ARG A 70 28.60 -20.18 0.01
N GLN A 71 27.62 -19.28 0.13
CA GLN A 71 26.81 -18.88 -1.01
C GLN A 71 27.48 -17.70 -1.75
N ALA A 72 27.69 -17.86 -3.05
CA ALA A 72 28.06 -16.74 -3.90
C ALA A 72 26.95 -15.67 -3.86
N ALA A 73 27.36 -14.40 -3.86
CA ALA A 73 26.48 -13.23 -3.79
C ALA A 73 25.27 -13.35 -4.76
N PRO A 74 24.09 -12.81 -4.39
CA PRO A 74 22.93 -12.83 -5.26
C PRO A 74 23.23 -12.06 -6.55
N SER A 75 22.84 -12.64 -7.68
CA SER A 75 22.90 -11.92 -8.95
C SER A 75 21.86 -10.79 -8.96
N PRO A 76 22.09 -9.72 -9.75
CA PRO A 76 21.11 -8.65 -9.88
C PRO A 76 19.72 -9.14 -10.32
N ASN A 77 19.64 -10.16 -11.18
CA ASN A 77 18.35 -10.75 -11.58
C ASN A 77 17.63 -11.46 -10.44
N GLU A 78 18.37 -12.14 -9.53
CA GLU A 78 17.80 -12.72 -8.31
C GLU A 78 17.25 -11.62 -7.38
N LEU A 79 17.99 -10.50 -7.23
CA LEU A 79 17.53 -9.37 -6.43
C LEU A 79 16.27 -8.69 -7.00
N VAL A 80 16.25 -8.43 -8.31
CA VAL A 80 15.09 -7.82 -9.00
C VAL A 80 13.84 -8.67 -8.85
N GLU A 81 13.92 -9.98 -9.12
CA GLU A 81 12.73 -10.84 -9.05
C GLU A 81 12.29 -11.12 -7.60
N TYR A 82 13.23 -11.15 -6.64
CA TYR A 82 12.87 -11.21 -5.22
C TYR A 82 12.15 -9.94 -4.77
N ALA A 83 12.66 -8.76 -5.13
CA ALA A 83 12.00 -7.49 -4.83
C ALA A 83 10.61 -7.39 -5.49
N GLY A 84 10.47 -7.80 -6.76
CA GLY A 84 9.17 -7.89 -7.41
C GLY A 84 8.21 -8.86 -6.69
N ALA A 85 8.70 -9.96 -6.11
CA ALA A 85 7.87 -10.86 -5.32
C ALA A 85 7.41 -10.21 -4.01
N LEU A 86 8.29 -9.46 -3.34
CA LEU A 86 7.96 -8.69 -2.14
C LEU A 86 6.94 -7.59 -2.42
N GLU A 87 7.03 -6.91 -3.57
CA GLU A 87 6.04 -5.92 -4.00
C GLU A 87 4.65 -6.54 -4.07
N ARG A 88 4.50 -7.68 -4.74
CA ARG A 88 3.23 -8.39 -4.83
C ARG A 88 2.71 -8.95 -3.50
N LEU A 89 3.59 -9.12 -2.52
CA LEU A 89 3.24 -9.54 -1.16
C LEU A 89 2.97 -8.34 -0.25
N GLY A 90 3.10 -7.10 -0.72
CA GLY A 90 2.90 -5.88 0.09
C GLY A 90 4.09 -5.48 0.98
N ALA A 91 5.25 -6.14 0.86
CA ALA A 91 6.50 -5.72 1.52
C ALA A 91 7.21 -4.60 0.72
N LEU A 92 6.51 -3.50 0.50
CA LEU A 92 6.94 -2.42 -0.39
C LEU A 92 8.24 -1.74 0.07
N ASN A 93 8.41 -1.51 1.37
CA ASN A 93 9.61 -0.86 1.92
C ASN A 93 10.87 -1.66 1.62
N GLU A 94 10.83 -2.97 1.87
CA GLU A 94 11.96 -3.85 1.56
C GLU A 94 12.22 -3.95 0.06
N SER A 95 11.16 -4.09 -0.74
CA SER A 95 11.26 -4.11 -2.21
C SER A 95 11.98 -2.86 -2.73
N VAL A 96 11.54 -1.67 -2.32
CA VAL A 96 12.17 -0.39 -2.74
C VAL A 96 13.62 -0.30 -2.29
N ARG A 97 13.96 -0.73 -1.07
CA ARG A 97 15.37 -0.75 -0.59
C ARG A 97 16.25 -1.63 -1.48
N LEU A 98 15.77 -2.82 -1.84
CA LEU A 98 16.50 -3.73 -2.72
C LEU A 98 16.64 -3.14 -4.13
N LEU A 99 15.56 -2.62 -4.71
CA LEU A 99 15.58 -2.05 -6.07
C LEU A 99 16.52 -0.84 -6.18
N LYS A 100 16.59 0.00 -5.13
CA LYS A 100 17.54 1.12 -5.07
C LYS A 100 19.01 0.68 -5.04
N SER A 101 19.31 -0.54 -4.59
CA SER A 101 20.68 -1.06 -4.56
C SER A 101 21.18 -1.57 -5.92
N ILE A 102 20.31 -1.62 -6.92
CA ILE A 102 20.58 -2.21 -8.23
C ILE A 102 20.79 -1.08 -9.25
N ASN A 103 21.84 -1.18 -10.06
CA ASN A 103 22.05 -0.24 -11.17
C ASN A 103 20.98 -0.45 -12.26
N GLY A 104 20.03 0.47 -12.36
CA GLY A 104 18.94 0.44 -13.33
C GLY A 104 19.38 0.60 -14.80
N GLU A 105 20.60 1.07 -15.07
CA GLU A 105 21.12 1.17 -16.45
C GLU A 105 21.50 -0.21 -17.01
N HIS A 106 22.10 -1.07 -16.17
CA HIS A 106 22.46 -2.44 -16.56
C HIS A 106 21.34 -3.45 -16.29
N HIS A 107 20.44 -3.14 -15.35
CA HIS A 107 19.32 -3.99 -14.97
C HIS A 107 18.00 -3.20 -14.97
N PRO A 108 17.50 -2.79 -16.15
CA PRO A 108 16.36 -1.88 -16.25
C PRO A 108 15.09 -2.42 -15.61
N ARG A 109 14.89 -3.74 -15.50
CA ARG A 109 13.74 -4.31 -14.77
C ARG A 109 13.64 -3.81 -13.32
N ALA A 110 14.76 -3.43 -12.69
CA ALA A 110 14.74 -2.78 -11.38
C ALA A 110 13.93 -1.46 -11.40
N LEU A 111 14.07 -0.65 -12.46
CA LEU A 111 13.31 0.59 -12.66
C LEU A 111 11.82 0.30 -12.84
N LEU A 112 11.48 -0.73 -13.61
CA LEU A 112 10.09 -1.11 -13.85
C LEU A 112 9.40 -1.56 -12.55
N TYR A 113 10.03 -2.41 -11.73
CA TYR A 113 9.44 -2.84 -10.46
C TYR A 113 9.44 -1.75 -9.41
N PHE A 114 10.37 -0.79 -9.50
CA PHE A 114 10.32 0.40 -8.66
C PHE A 114 9.08 1.23 -9.05
N ALA A 115 8.83 1.47 -10.33
CA ALA A 115 7.60 2.13 -10.77
C ALA A 115 6.33 1.41 -10.28
N TYR A 116 6.30 0.08 -10.26
CA TYR A 116 5.18 -0.67 -9.69
C TYR A 116 5.00 -0.46 -8.18
N CYS A 117 6.10 -0.40 -7.41
CA CYS A 117 6.03 -0.05 -5.99
C CYS A 117 5.45 1.36 -5.76
N GLU A 118 5.78 2.32 -6.63
CA GLU A 118 5.26 3.68 -6.57
C GLU A 118 3.76 3.72 -6.92
N ILE A 119 3.36 3.04 -8.00
CA ILE A 119 1.95 2.93 -8.42
C ILE A 119 1.10 2.24 -7.35
N ALA A 120 1.60 1.15 -6.74
CA ALA A 120 0.94 0.44 -5.64
C ALA A 120 0.74 1.32 -4.39
N GLN A 121 1.47 2.44 -4.29
CA GLN A 121 1.33 3.44 -3.22
C GLN A 121 0.58 4.69 -3.68
N TRP A 122 -0.07 4.64 -4.84
CA TRP A 122 -0.74 5.77 -5.48
C TRP A 122 0.21 6.95 -5.81
N ASN A 123 1.52 6.73 -5.86
CA ASN A 123 2.53 7.74 -6.19
C ASN A 123 2.90 7.68 -7.69
N TYR A 124 1.94 7.99 -8.56
CA TYR A 124 2.17 7.94 -10.01
C TYR A 124 3.23 8.96 -10.47
N GLY A 125 3.29 10.14 -9.86
CA GLY A 125 4.36 11.12 -10.06
C GLY A 125 5.75 10.54 -9.83
N GLY A 126 5.95 9.74 -8.76
CA GLY A 126 7.21 9.03 -8.50
C GLY A 126 7.52 7.92 -9.51
N ALA A 127 6.49 7.30 -10.10
CA ALA A 127 6.63 6.23 -11.08
C ALA A 127 7.10 6.72 -12.47
N ILE A 128 6.64 7.90 -12.91
CA ILE A 128 6.94 8.48 -14.23
C ILE A 128 8.44 8.48 -14.57
N PRO A 129 9.35 9.09 -13.76
CA PRO A 129 10.76 9.15 -14.11
C PRO A 129 11.42 7.77 -14.21
N LYS A 130 10.93 6.77 -13.45
CA LYS A 130 11.43 5.39 -13.52
C LYS A 130 11.00 4.70 -14.82
N LEU A 131 9.75 4.91 -15.24
CA LEU A 131 9.22 4.38 -16.50
C LEU A 131 9.89 5.03 -17.71
N GLU A 132 10.12 6.35 -17.69
CA GLU A 132 10.85 7.04 -18.75
C GLU A 132 12.29 6.54 -18.86
N GLN A 133 12.99 6.38 -17.74
CA GLN A 133 14.36 5.83 -17.72
C GLN A 133 14.38 4.39 -18.25
N PHE A 134 13.39 3.57 -17.90
CA PHE A 134 13.26 2.21 -18.42
C PHE A 134 13.09 2.17 -19.94
N LEU A 135 12.23 3.05 -20.48
CA LEU A 135 11.93 3.09 -21.92
C LEU A 135 13.09 3.58 -22.78
N ARG A 136 13.97 4.43 -22.23
CA ARG A 136 15.21 4.86 -22.89
C ARG A 136 16.28 3.77 -22.96
N ASN A 137 16.13 2.69 -22.21
CA ASN A 137 17.10 1.60 -22.20
C ASN A 137 16.84 0.62 -23.36
N ASP A 138 17.88 0.06 -23.96
CA ASP A 138 17.76 -0.87 -25.10
C ASP A 138 17.75 -2.36 -24.71
N LEU A 139 18.05 -2.69 -23.45
CA LEU A 139 18.04 -4.06 -22.95
C LEU A 139 16.64 -4.69 -22.77
N PRO A 140 15.56 -3.95 -22.43
CA PRO A 140 14.24 -4.55 -22.29
C PRO A 140 13.69 -5.12 -23.60
N THR A 141 12.89 -6.17 -23.49
CA THR A 141 12.20 -6.75 -24.65
C THR A 141 11.16 -5.77 -25.21
N PRO A 142 10.76 -5.87 -26.49
CA PRO A 142 9.69 -5.04 -27.06
C PRO A 142 8.38 -5.10 -26.26
N TYR A 143 8.02 -6.30 -25.77
CA TYR A 143 6.85 -6.48 -24.92
C TYR A 143 6.99 -5.76 -23.57
N ASP A 144 8.15 -5.88 -22.90
CA ASP A 144 8.40 -5.17 -21.64
C ASP A 144 8.32 -3.65 -21.84
N LYS A 145 8.86 -3.12 -22.95
CA LYS A 145 8.74 -1.70 -23.31
C LYS A 145 7.29 -1.28 -23.52
N LEU A 146 6.49 -2.10 -24.23
CA LEU A 146 5.07 -1.81 -24.43
C LEU A 146 4.33 -1.76 -23.08
N VAL A 147 4.53 -2.76 -22.20
CA VAL A 147 3.91 -2.77 -20.86
C VAL A 147 4.30 -1.53 -20.05
N ALA A 148 5.59 -1.16 -20.04
CA ALA A 148 6.05 0.04 -19.34
C ALA A 148 5.44 1.33 -19.94
N ALA A 149 5.29 1.40 -21.26
CA ALA A 149 4.70 2.55 -21.94
C ALA A 149 3.20 2.71 -21.65
N VAL A 150 2.43 1.60 -21.54
CA VAL A 150 1.03 1.64 -21.09
C VAL A 150 0.94 2.18 -19.66
N ASN A 151 1.80 1.70 -18.75
CA ASN A 151 1.84 2.21 -17.36
C ASN A 151 2.24 3.68 -17.30
N LEU A 152 3.15 4.14 -18.18
CA LEU A 152 3.51 5.55 -18.28
C LEU A 152 2.32 6.39 -18.74
N ALA A 153 1.57 5.95 -19.75
CA ALA A 153 0.37 6.64 -20.19
C ALA A 153 -0.66 6.77 -19.04
N ALA A 154 -0.90 5.69 -18.28
CA ALA A 154 -1.76 5.71 -17.11
C ALA A 154 -1.28 6.72 -16.05
N ALA A 155 0.03 6.73 -15.75
CA ALA A 155 0.61 7.65 -14.79
C ALA A 155 0.49 9.12 -15.23
N LEU A 156 0.73 9.41 -16.52
CA LEU A 156 0.57 10.75 -17.08
C LEU A 156 -0.87 11.25 -16.96
N VAL A 157 -1.85 10.41 -17.30
CA VAL A 157 -3.28 10.76 -17.19
C VAL A 157 -3.69 10.95 -15.74
N TYR A 158 -3.24 10.09 -14.83
CA TYR A 158 -3.48 10.22 -13.40
C TYR A 158 -2.96 11.56 -12.88
N GLU A 159 -1.72 11.93 -13.22
CA GLU A 159 -1.05 13.19 -12.85
C GLU A 159 -1.51 14.42 -13.66
N ARG A 160 -2.67 14.35 -14.33
CA ARG A 160 -3.26 15.47 -15.10
C ARG A 160 -2.40 15.98 -16.26
N ARG A 161 -1.39 15.23 -16.72
CA ARG A 161 -0.61 15.51 -17.94
C ARG A 161 -1.37 14.99 -19.17
N LEU A 162 -2.58 15.51 -19.37
CA LEU A 162 -3.58 14.92 -20.28
C LEU A 162 -3.12 14.89 -21.74
N GLY A 163 -2.50 15.97 -22.23
CA GLY A 163 -2.02 16.05 -23.62
C GLY A 163 -0.98 14.97 -23.93
N GLU A 164 0.04 14.85 -23.07
CA GLU A 164 1.08 13.81 -23.20
C GLU A 164 0.49 12.40 -23.08
N GLY A 165 -0.44 12.19 -22.14
CA GLY A 165 -1.12 10.91 -21.96
C GLY A 165 -1.94 10.50 -23.20
N LEU A 166 -2.71 11.43 -23.77
CA LEU A 166 -3.52 11.20 -24.97
C LEU A 166 -2.65 10.87 -26.20
N GLU A 167 -1.58 11.65 -26.42
CA GLU A 167 -0.63 11.39 -27.50
C GLU A 167 0.01 10.01 -27.36
N LYS A 168 0.47 9.68 -26.15
CA LYS A 168 1.05 8.37 -25.84
C LYS A 168 0.06 7.24 -26.10
N CYS A 169 -1.19 7.37 -25.67
CA CYS A 169 -2.22 6.36 -25.91
C CYS A 169 -2.45 6.13 -27.41
N GLN A 170 -2.57 7.20 -28.21
CA GLN A 170 -2.79 7.08 -29.65
C GLN A 170 -1.64 6.33 -30.36
N GLN A 171 -0.39 6.65 -30.02
CA GLN A 171 0.78 5.96 -30.58
C GLN A 171 0.80 4.47 -30.19
N LEU A 172 0.51 4.18 -28.91
CA LEU A 172 0.57 2.81 -28.39
C LEU A 172 -0.59 1.92 -28.87
N ILE A 173 -1.77 2.49 -29.17
CA ILE A 173 -2.91 1.72 -29.70
C ILE A 173 -2.56 1.09 -31.05
N GLU A 174 -1.93 1.85 -31.95
CA GLU A 174 -1.49 1.33 -33.24
C GLU A 174 -0.41 0.26 -33.09
N HIS A 175 0.55 0.48 -32.18
CA HIS A 175 1.58 -0.52 -31.90
C HIS A 175 1.00 -1.80 -31.28
N ALA A 176 0.10 -1.69 -30.30
CA ALA A 176 -0.58 -2.82 -29.67
C ALA A 176 -1.41 -3.63 -30.67
N LYS A 177 -1.99 -2.96 -31.67
CA LYS A 177 -2.69 -3.59 -32.80
C LYS A 177 -1.74 -4.42 -33.67
N GLN A 178 -0.54 -3.92 -33.97
CA GLN A 178 0.46 -4.65 -34.76
C GLN A 178 0.94 -5.93 -34.07
N VAL A 179 1.11 -5.90 -32.74
CA VAL A 179 1.50 -7.08 -31.95
C VAL A 179 0.32 -7.93 -31.48
N THR A 180 -0.89 -7.66 -31.99
CA THR A 180 -2.13 -8.40 -31.69
C THR A 180 -2.49 -8.50 -30.20
N SER A 181 -2.05 -7.55 -29.38
CA SER A 181 -2.33 -7.56 -27.93
C SER A 181 -3.64 -6.84 -27.62
N ASN A 182 -4.78 -7.54 -27.80
CA ASN A 182 -6.11 -6.97 -27.55
C ASN A 182 -6.28 -6.42 -26.13
N ARG A 183 -5.71 -7.12 -25.13
CA ARG A 183 -5.78 -6.68 -23.73
C ARG A 183 -5.08 -5.34 -23.50
N LEU A 184 -3.85 -5.18 -23.98
CA LEU A 184 -3.12 -3.92 -23.84
C LEU A 184 -3.79 -2.80 -24.65
N ARG A 185 -4.35 -3.12 -25.82
CA ARG A 185 -5.13 -2.18 -26.61
C ARG A 185 -6.38 -1.70 -25.87
N ALA A 186 -7.12 -2.62 -25.24
CA ALA A 186 -8.29 -2.28 -24.42
C ALA A 186 -7.93 -1.35 -23.27
N ASN A 187 -6.84 -1.65 -22.54
CA ASN A 187 -6.35 -0.79 -21.46
C ASN A 187 -6.00 0.61 -21.96
N LEU A 188 -5.41 0.75 -23.14
CA LEU A 188 -5.08 2.06 -23.70
C LEU A 188 -6.31 2.88 -24.09
N HIS A 189 -7.35 2.24 -24.64
CA HIS A 189 -8.64 2.89 -24.88
C HIS A 189 -9.30 3.34 -23.57
N GLU A 190 -9.24 2.50 -22.53
CA GLU A 190 -9.71 2.85 -21.19
C GLU A 190 -8.96 4.05 -20.60
N ILE A 191 -7.61 4.05 -20.61
CA ILE A 191 -6.78 5.17 -20.15
C ILE A 191 -7.10 6.45 -20.93
N ARG A 192 -7.27 6.33 -22.25
CA ARG A 192 -7.64 7.46 -23.11
C ARG A 192 -9.02 8.02 -22.74
N ALA A 193 -9.98 7.17 -22.43
CA ALA A 193 -11.30 7.59 -21.96
C ALA A 193 -11.21 8.39 -20.66
N GLN A 194 -10.34 7.99 -19.72
CA GLN A 194 -10.10 8.76 -18.50
C GLN A 194 -9.62 10.18 -18.83
N ALA A 195 -8.64 10.32 -19.73
CA ALA A 195 -8.13 11.63 -20.14
C ALA A 195 -9.23 12.49 -20.78
N LEU A 196 -10.02 11.91 -21.68
CA LEU A 196 -11.14 12.59 -22.34
C LEU A 196 -12.25 13.00 -21.37
N LEU A 197 -12.50 12.21 -20.32
CA LEU A 197 -13.40 12.57 -19.21
C LEU A 197 -12.92 13.88 -18.54
N TRP A 198 -11.62 14.00 -18.25
CA TRP A 198 -11.07 15.22 -17.64
C TRP A 198 -11.11 16.43 -18.57
N GLU A 199 -11.04 16.22 -19.89
CA GLU A 199 -11.28 17.25 -20.91
C GLU A 199 -12.78 17.54 -21.16
N LYS A 200 -13.69 16.87 -20.43
CA LYS A 200 -15.15 16.98 -20.59
C LYS A 200 -15.67 16.56 -21.97
N LYS A 201 -14.95 15.69 -22.67
CA LYS A 201 -15.33 15.12 -23.98
C LYS A 201 -16.09 13.80 -23.78
N TRP A 202 -17.29 13.87 -23.21
CA TRP A 202 -18.05 12.72 -22.70
C TRP A 202 -18.36 11.66 -23.76
N GLU A 203 -18.84 12.08 -24.93
CA GLU A 203 -19.20 11.19 -26.03
C GLU A 203 -17.98 10.46 -26.59
N ALA A 204 -16.85 11.16 -26.69
CA ALA A 204 -15.59 10.56 -27.12
C ALA A 204 -15.09 9.55 -26.08
N ALA A 205 -15.11 9.91 -24.80
CA ALA A 205 -14.73 9.00 -23.71
C ALA A 205 -15.59 7.72 -23.71
N GLN A 206 -16.91 7.85 -23.91
CA GLN A 206 -17.83 6.72 -23.98
C GLN A 206 -17.50 5.78 -25.16
N LYS A 207 -17.21 6.32 -26.34
CA LYS A 207 -16.81 5.54 -27.53
C LYS A 207 -15.51 4.76 -27.31
N GLU A 208 -14.53 5.37 -26.63
CA GLU A 208 -13.29 4.68 -26.26
C GLU A 208 -13.57 3.49 -25.31
N LEU A 209 -14.47 3.66 -24.33
CA LEU A 209 -14.85 2.57 -23.41
C LEU A 209 -15.65 1.46 -24.09
N GLU A 210 -16.49 1.79 -25.08
CA GLU A 210 -17.18 0.79 -25.91
C GLU A 210 -16.17 -0.03 -26.72
N THR A 211 -15.17 0.63 -27.31
CA THR A 211 -14.07 -0.04 -28.01
C THR A 211 -13.28 -0.94 -27.05
N ALA A 212 -12.91 -0.44 -25.87
CA ALA A 212 -12.23 -1.24 -24.84
C ALA A 212 -13.05 -2.49 -24.47
N ARG A 213 -14.36 -2.34 -24.31
CA ARG A 213 -15.28 -3.43 -23.99
C ARG A 213 -15.30 -4.52 -25.07
N GLU A 214 -15.39 -4.14 -26.34
CA GLU A 214 -15.41 -5.08 -27.47
C GLU A 214 -14.12 -5.90 -27.56
N LEU A 215 -12.99 -5.31 -27.18
CA LEU A 215 -11.68 -5.97 -27.16
C LEU A 215 -11.53 -6.95 -26.00
N LEU A 216 -12.23 -6.72 -24.88
CA LEU A 216 -12.25 -7.59 -23.72
C LEU A 216 -13.33 -8.66 -23.93
N CYS A 217 -12.99 -9.75 -24.63
CA CYS A 217 -13.92 -10.83 -25.00
C CYS A 217 -14.55 -11.60 -23.80
N SER A 218 -14.31 -11.20 -22.55
CA SER A 218 -14.84 -11.83 -21.33
C SER A 218 -14.88 -10.84 -20.17
N GLU A 219 -15.74 -11.09 -19.18
CA GLU A 219 -15.85 -10.33 -17.92
C GLU A 219 -14.67 -10.58 -16.98
N ASN A 220 -13.47 -10.23 -17.44
CA ASN A 220 -12.26 -10.30 -16.64
C ASN A 220 -12.13 -9.09 -15.69
N HIS A 221 -10.97 -8.97 -15.03
CA HIS A 221 -10.69 -7.85 -14.13
C HIS A 221 -10.71 -6.50 -14.87
N ASP A 222 -10.20 -6.44 -16.09
CA ASP A 222 -10.11 -5.18 -16.86
C ASP A 222 -11.50 -4.66 -17.25
N TYR A 223 -12.49 -5.56 -17.41
CA TYR A 223 -13.88 -5.19 -17.68
C TYR A 223 -14.48 -4.34 -16.55
N LEU A 224 -14.07 -4.58 -15.29
CA LEU A 224 -14.52 -3.81 -14.13
C LEU A 224 -14.11 -2.32 -14.24
N TYR A 225 -12.91 -2.04 -14.76
CA TYR A 225 -12.45 -0.66 -14.98
C TYR A 225 -13.28 0.04 -16.06
N VAL A 226 -13.62 -0.66 -17.14
CA VAL A 226 -14.50 -0.12 -18.19
C VAL A 226 -15.86 0.26 -17.60
N MET A 227 -16.48 -0.63 -16.82
CA MET A 227 -17.75 -0.35 -16.14
C MET A 227 -17.66 0.85 -15.19
N LYS A 228 -16.58 0.93 -14.40
CA LYS A 228 -16.32 2.05 -13.48
C LYS A 228 -16.34 3.37 -14.24
N TRP A 229 -15.55 3.49 -15.30
CA TRP A 229 -15.45 4.75 -16.04
C TRP A 229 -16.71 5.11 -16.82
N GLN A 230 -17.48 4.12 -17.30
CA GLN A 230 -18.80 4.39 -17.89
C GLN A 230 -19.75 5.02 -16.86
N ALA A 231 -19.78 4.49 -15.63
CA ALA A 231 -20.57 5.07 -14.54
C ALA A 231 -20.06 6.48 -14.17
N LEU A 232 -18.74 6.68 -14.10
CA LEU A 232 -18.15 7.98 -13.78
C LEU A 232 -18.41 9.03 -14.85
N ILE A 233 -18.35 8.71 -16.15
CA ILE A 233 -18.71 9.67 -17.22
C ILE A 233 -20.11 10.23 -16.97
N ARG A 234 -21.08 9.37 -16.61
CA ARG A 234 -22.45 9.81 -16.28
C ARG A 234 -22.49 10.69 -15.04
N CYS A 235 -21.78 10.30 -13.98
CA CYS A 235 -21.73 11.08 -12.73
C CYS A 235 -21.09 12.47 -12.95
N TYR A 236 -20.02 12.56 -13.73
CA TYR A 236 -19.36 13.84 -14.06
C TYR A 236 -20.19 14.71 -15.00
N ARG A 237 -20.91 14.09 -15.96
CA ARG A 237 -21.80 14.81 -16.88
C ARG A 237 -23.01 15.40 -16.16
N ASN A 238 -23.57 14.68 -15.19
CA ASN A 238 -24.69 15.15 -14.38
C ASN A 238 -24.52 14.71 -12.91
N PRO A 239 -23.92 15.54 -12.05
CA PRO A 239 -23.73 15.24 -10.63
C PRO A 239 -25.02 15.04 -9.83
N GLU A 240 -26.18 15.45 -10.36
CA GLU A 240 -27.49 15.25 -9.74
C GLU A 240 -28.16 13.93 -10.17
N ASP A 241 -27.60 13.20 -11.16
CA ASP A 241 -28.16 11.92 -11.62
C ASP A 241 -27.96 10.81 -10.57
N THR A 242 -28.96 10.62 -9.72
CA THR A 242 -28.96 9.56 -8.69
C THR A 242 -28.81 8.15 -9.28
N ALA A 243 -29.30 7.92 -10.51
CA ALA A 243 -29.16 6.62 -11.16
C ALA A 243 -27.71 6.37 -11.59
N ALA A 244 -26.96 7.40 -11.99
CA ALA A 244 -25.53 7.27 -12.28
C ALA A 244 -24.72 6.83 -11.05
N PHE A 245 -24.99 7.42 -9.87
CA PHE A 245 -24.34 7.01 -8.63
C PHE A 245 -24.76 5.61 -8.18
N LEU A 246 -26.01 5.20 -8.45
CA LEU A 246 -26.42 3.81 -8.21
C LEU A 246 -25.62 2.82 -9.07
N GLU A 247 -25.33 3.14 -10.33
CA GLU A 247 -24.45 2.33 -11.18
C GLU A 247 -23.01 2.30 -10.64
N LEU A 248 -22.46 3.44 -10.20
CA LEU A 248 -21.13 3.47 -9.57
C LEU A 248 -21.06 2.58 -8.32
N ARG A 249 -22.08 2.63 -7.47
CA ARG A 249 -22.20 1.77 -6.28
C ARG A 249 -22.37 0.29 -6.62
N LYS A 250 -23.01 -0.05 -7.75
CA LYS A 250 -23.03 -1.44 -8.27
C LYS A 250 -21.62 -1.90 -8.66
N VAL A 251 -20.85 -1.06 -9.38
CA VAL A 251 -19.45 -1.35 -9.73
C VAL A 251 -18.63 -1.56 -8.46
N ARG A 252 -18.76 -0.67 -7.48
CA ARG A 252 -18.13 -0.79 -6.16
C ARG A 252 -18.47 -2.12 -5.47
N ALA A 253 -19.74 -2.52 -5.47
CA ALA A 253 -20.16 -3.80 -4.88
C ALA A 253 -19.60 -5.02 -5.62
N ILE A 254 -19.46 -4.97 -6.95
CA ILE A 254 -18.80 -6.01 -7.75
C ILE A 254 -17.31 -6.08 -7.38
N ALA A 255 -16.64 -4.94 -7.30
CA ALA A 255 -15.23 -4.84 -6.94
C ALA A 255 -14.96 -5.45 -5.56
N GLN A 256 -15.81 -5.15 -4.58
CA GLN A 256 -15.72 -5.72 -3.23
C GLN A 256 -15.86 -7.24 -3.21
N LYS A 257 -16.70 -7.82 -4.08
CA LYS A 257 -16.84 -9.29 -4.23
C LYS A 257 -15.67 -9.94 -4.96
N LYS A 258 -14.93 -9.18 -5.78
CA LYS A 258 -13.76 -9.63 -6.57
C LYS A 258 -12.41 -9.31 -5.91
N PRO A 259 -12.39 -9.17 -4.57
CA PRO A 259 -11.34 -8.47 -3.80
C PRO A 259 -10.55 -7.35 -4.50
N ASP A 260 -11.19 -6.52 -5.35
CA ASP A 260 -10.55 -5.35 -5.97
C ASP A 260 -10.77 -4.10 -5.14
N TYR A 261 -10.02 -4.03 -4.03
CA TYR A 261 -10.17 -2.97 -3.04
C TYR A 261 -9.71 -1.60 -3.55
N GLU A 262 -8.80 -1.55 -4.53
CA GLU A 262 -8.37 -0.30 -5.15
C GLU A 262 -9.49 0.33 -5.98
N THR A 263 -10.26 -0.49 -6.71
CA THR A 263 -11.47 -0.02 -7.40
C THR A 263 -12.54 0.46 -6.43
N VAL A 264 -12.75 -0.23 -5.29
CA VAL A 264 -13.69 0.24 -4.24
C VAL A 264 -13.28 1.62 -3.74
N ARG A 265 -11.99 1.81 -3.42
CA ARG A 265 -11.44 3.07 -2.95
C ARG A 265 -11.54 4.20 -3.97
N ASP A 266 -11.29 3.90 -5.25
CA ASP A 266 -11.37 4.89 -6.32
C ASP A 266 -12.83 5.33 -6.58
N CYS A 267 -13.79 4.39 -6.54
CA CYS A 267 -15.21 4.71 -6.59
C CYS A 267 -15.61 5.66 -5.45
N ASP A 268 -15.22 5.34 -4.22
CA ASP A 268 -15.52 6.17 -3.04
C ASP A 268 -14.89 7.56 -3.17
N ARG A 269 -13.64 7.67 -3.66
CA ARG A 269 -12.97 8.96 -3.89
C ARG A 269 -13.74 9.83 -4.88
N HIS A 270 -14.17 9.25 -6.00
CA HIS A 270 -14.93 9.99 -7.00
C HIS A 270 -16.30 10.42 -6.45
N GLU A 271 -16.98 9.54 -5.71
CA GLU A 271 -18.25 9.84 -5.08
C GLU A 271 -18.11 10.95 -4.04
N SER A 272 -17.11 10.88 -3.15
CA SER A 272 -16.87 11.89 -2.11
C SER A 272 -16.61 13.26 -2.72
N PHE A 273 -15.80 13.32 -3.79
CA PHE A 273 -15.50 14.56 -4.51
C PHE A 273 -16.75 15.14 -5.19
N LEU A 274 -17.47 14.33 -5.98
CA LEU A 274 -18.62 14.81 -6.77
C LEU A 274 -19.81 15.21 -5.89
N LYS A 275 -20.06 14.49 -4.81
CA LYS A 275 -21.14 14.80 -3.85
C LYS A 275 -20.73 15.78 -2.76
N LYS A 276 -19.45 16.14 -2.67
CA LYS A 276 -18.86 16.90 -1.55
C LYS A 276 -19.21 16.24 -0.21
N ASP A 277 -19.20 14.91 -0.19
CA ASP A 277 -19.51 14.11 0.99
C ASP A 277 -18.29 14.11 1.92
N VAL A 278 -18.35 14.94 2.95
CA VAL A 278 -17.27 15.12 3.92
C VAL A 278 -17.04 13.85 4.73
N ASP A 279 -18.09 13.09 5.06
CA ASP A 279 -17.95 11.88 5.87
C ASP A 279 -17.24 10.78 5.08
N LEU A 280 -17.61 10.59 3.81
CA LEU A 280 -16.93 9.66 2.92
C LEU A 280 -15.49 10.10 2.64
N PHE A 281 -15.26 11.40 2.48
CA PHE A 281 -13.92 11.96 2.35
C PHE A 281 -13.03 11.65 3.58
N ILE A 282 -13.53 11.88 4.79
CA ILE A 282 -12.79 11.58 6.02
C ILE A 282 -12.57 10.07 6.17
N HIS A 283 -13.56 9.25 5.82
CA HIS A 283 -13.42 7.80 5.79
C HIS A 283 -12.27 7.35 4.88
N LEU A 284 -12.20 7.86 3.65
CA LEU A 284 -11.12 7.60 2.70
C LEU A 284 -9.76 8.06 3.23
N TYR A 285 -9.70 9.28 3.77
CA TYR A 285 -8.46 9.87 4.25
C TYR A 285 -7.85 9.03 5.39
N PHE A 286 -8.65 8.59 6.36
CA PHE A 286 -8.18 7.75 7.46
C PHE A 286 -8.01 6.29 7.05
N GLY A 287 -8.82 5.82 6.10
CA GLY A 287 -8.89 4.42 5.68
C GLY A 287 -7.93 4.03 4.58
N THR A 288 -7.07 4.93 4.12
CA THR A 288 -6.03 4.61 3.13
C THR A 288 -4.65 4.64 3.76
N PRO A 289 -3.81 3.60 3.56
CA PRO A 289 -2.43 3.62 4.00
C PRO A 289 -1.55 4.52 3.12
N HIS A 290 -2.04 4.96 1.96
CA HIS A 290 -1.26 5.62 0.91
C HIS A 290 -1.14 7.15 1.10
N PRO A 291 0.05 7.70 1.42
CA PRO A 291 0.22 9.13 1.62
C PRO A 291 -0.07 9.96 0.37
N ALA A 292 0.32 9.47 -0.81
CA ALA A 292 0.08 10.16 -2.08
C ALA A 292 -1.43 10.33 -2.37
N LEU A 293 -2.24 9.31 -2.05
CA LEU A 293 -3.69 9.42 -2.17
C LEU A 293 -4.28 10.44 -1.18
N ARG A 294 -3.81 10.46 0.08
CA ARG A 294 -4.26 11.46 1.06
C ARG A 294 -3.95 12.88 0.61
N GLN A 295 -2.75 13.11 0.12
CA GLN A 295 -2.36 14.41 -0.43
C GLN A 295 -3.29 14.83 -1.58
N ARG A 296 -3.58 13.92 -2.50
CA ARG A 296 -4.51 14.18 -3.61
C ARG A 296 -5.94 14.47 -3.15
N LEU A 297 -6.43 13.73 -2.16
CA LEU A 297 -7.75 13.97 -1.57
C LEU A 297 -7.83 15.42 -1.03
N LEU A 298 -6.81 15.88 -0.31
CA LEU A 298 -6.75 17.25 0.20
C LEU A 298 -6.79 18.30 -0.91
N GLU A 299 -6.04 18.07 -2.00
CA GLU A 299 -6.01 18.95 -3.18
C GLU A 299 -7.37 19.01 -3.88
N GLU A 300 -8.07 17.88 -3.99
CA GLU A 300 -9.33 17.78 -4.72
C GLU A 300 -10.53 18.31 -3.90
N SER A 301 -10.58 18.08 -2.58
CA SER A 301 -11.77 18.38 -1.77
C SER A 301 -11.68 19.65 -0.92
N SER A 302 -10.49 20.21 -0.68
CA SER A 302 -10.27 21.40 0.17
C SER A 302 -11.14 21.43 1.44
N PRO A 303 -11.10 20.37 2.29
CA PRO A 303 -11.92 20.31 3.50
C PRO A 303 -11.52 21.42 4.48
N ALA A 304 -12.49 21.91 5.26
CA ALA A 304 -12.25 22.98 6.25
C ALA A 304 -11.19 22.58 7.30
N SER A 305 -11.18 21.30 7.72
CA SER A 305 -10.13 20.74 8.59
C SER A 305 -10.17 19.22 8.57
N ILE A 306 -9.03 18.58 8.84
CA ILE A 306 -8.93 17.14 9.10
C ILE A 306 -8.94 16.92 10.61
N PRO A 307 -9.81 16.06 11.16
CA PRO A 307 -9.82 15.79 12.58
C PRO A 307 -8.54 15.05 13.02
N SER A 308 -8.24 15.10 14.31
CA SER A 308 -7.10 14.36 14.90
C SER A 308 -7.36 12.87 15.05
N THR A 309 -8.63 12.48 15.10
CA THR A 309 -9.12 11.10 15.20
C THR A 309 -10.35 10.88 14.34
N TYR A 310 -10.63 9.63 13.99
CA TYR A 310 -11.84 9.22 13.26
C TYR A 310 -12.47 8.00 13.92
N ASP A 311 -13.78 8.06 14.12
CA ASP A 311 -14.56 6.98 14.75
C ASP A 311 -15.05 6.03 13.66
N TRP A 312 -14.22 5.03 13.33
CA TRP A 312 -14.55 4.00 12.36
C TRP A 312 -15.58 3.03 12.95
N THR A 313 -16.83 3.19 12.53
CA THR A 313 -17.94 2.34 12.96
C THR A 313 -17.93 1.05 12.16
N LEU A 314 -17.43 -0.03 12.77
CA LEU A 314 -17.41 -1.36 12.16
C LEU A 314 -18.79 -2.00 12.15
N GLN A 315 -19.56 -1.81 13.22
CA GLN A 315 -20.93 -2.25 13.32
C GLN A 315 -21.75 -1.22 14.11
N PRO A 316 -22.79 -0.62 13.52
CA PRO A 316 -23.61 0.37 14.20
C PRO A 316 -24.51 -0.28 15.25
N GLY A 317 -24.85 0.47 16.30
CA GLY A 317 -25.84 0.06 17.30
C GLY A 317 -25.77 0.89 18.59
N LYS A 318 -26.82 0.80 19.42
CA LYS A 318 -26.86 1.49 20.72
C LYS A 318 -25.84 0.89 21.68
N GLY A 319 -25.12 1.75 22.42
CA GLY A 319 -24.12 1.31 23.39
C GLY A 319 -22.88 0.69 22.75
N ALA A 320 -22.49 1.13 21.55
CA ALA A 320 -21.29 0.64 20.88
C ALA A 320 -20.05 0.76 21.77
N ALA A 321 -19.32 -0.34 21.89
CA ALA A 321 -18.03 -0.32 22.57
C ALA A 321 -17.07 0.56 21.76
N ILE A 322 -16.26 1.37 22.44
CA ILE A 322 -15.24 2.20 21.81
C ILE A 322 -13.87 1.62 22.17
N CYS A 323 -13.09 1.25 21.15
CA CYS A 323 -11.69 0.89 21.30
C CYS A 323 -10.83 2.01 20.73
N ASP A 324 -10.14 2.74 21.60
CA ASP A 324 -9.33 3.89 21.20
C ASP A 324 -7.89 3.51 20.80
N LEU A 325 -7.64 3.51 19.49
CA LEU A 325 -6.31 3.26 18.91
C LEU A 325 -5.48 4.55 18.79
N SER A 326 -6.09 5.72 18.95
CA SER A 326 -5.37 6.99 19.02
C SER A 326 -4.63 7.19 20.34
N LEU A 327 -5.03 6.42 21.37
CA LEU A 327 -4.54 6.53 22.75
C LEU A 327 -4.71 7.94 23.34
N ALA A 328 -5.66 8.71 22.82
CA ALA A 328 -6.03 10.01 23.37
C ALA A 328 -6.72 9.83 24.72
N ASP A 329 -7.48 8.74 24.89
CA ASP A 329 -8.12 8.39 26.15
C ASP A 329 -7.61 7.03 26.68
N PRO A 330 -6.78 7.03 27.74
CA PRO A 330 -6.31 5.79 28.37
C PRO A 330 -7.44 4.89 28.88
N SER A 331 -8.61 5.44 29.25
CA SER A 331 -9.75 4.66 29.74
C SER A 331 -10.42 3.86 28.61
N LEU A 332 -10.38 4.37 27.37
CA LEU A 332 -10.95 3.73 26.18
C LEU A 332 -9.96 2.82 25.44
N SER A 333 -8.69 2.82 25.84
CA SER A 333 -7.64 1.99 25.24
C SER A 333 -7.73 0.50 25.62
N ALA A 334 -8.61 0.14 26.56
CA ALA A 334 -8.72 -1.22 27.12
C ALA A 334 -7.35 -1.81 27.54
N GLY A 335 -6.47 -0.95 28.08
CA GLY A 335 -5.14 -1.33 28.56
C GLY A 335 -4.06 -1.49 27.48
N LEU A 336 -4.35 -1.17 26.21
CA LEU A 336 -3.33 -1.10 25.17
C LEU A 336 -2.30 -0.01 25.50
N LYS A 337 -1.01 -0.33 25.34
CA LYS A 337 0.07 0.64 25.52
C LYS A 337 0.78 0.93 24.21
N ALA A 338 1.07 2.22 23.98
CA ALA A 338 1.86 2.67 22.84
C ALA A 338 3.19 1.92 22.72
N GLY A 339 3.43 1.30 21.56
CA GLY A 339 4.64 0.54 21.24
C GLY A 339 4.59 -0.95 21.59
N GLN A 340 3.56 -1.43 22.29
CA GLN A 340 3.36 -2.89 22.42
C GLN A 340 3.01 -3.50 21.06
N LEU A 341 3.47 -4.73 20.81
CA LEU A 341 3.18 -5.43 19.55
C LEU A 341 1.68 -5.59 19.30
N THR A 342 0.88 -5.86 20.34
CA THR A 342 -0.59 -5.90 20.23
C THR A 342 -1.15 -4.57 19.73
N TYR A 343 -0.73 -3.44 20.32
CA TYR A 343 -1.17 -2.11 19.87
C TYR A 343 -0.74 -1.83 18.43
N LYS A 344 0.52 -2.11 18.06
CA LYS A 344 1.01 -1.95 16.70
C LYS A 344 0.22 -2.80 15.70
N LEU A 345 -0.12 -4.03 16.07
CA LEU A 345 -0.92 -4.92 15.25
C LEU A 345 -2.34 -4.38 15.05
N MET A 346 -2.99 -3.90 16.12
CA MET A 346 -4.32 -3.28 16.03
C MET A 346 -4.31 -2.10 15.07
N ARG A 347 -3.28 -1.25 15.14
CA ARG A 347 -3.08 -0.15 14.19
C ARG A 347 -2.81 -0.60 12.76
N ALA A 348 -2.03 -1.68 12.58
CA ALA A 348 -1.77 -2.22 11.25
C ALA A 348 -3.07 -2.70 10.60
N LEU A 349 -3.88 -3.47 11.33
CA LEU A 349 -5.18 -3.97 10.88
C LEU A 349 -6.21 -2.86 10.65
N SER A 350 -6.05 -1.69 11.28
CA SER A 350 -6.90 -0.51 11.08
C SER A 350 -6.30 0.54 10.13
N SER A 351 -5.18 0.24 9.46
CA SER A 351 -4.51 1.21 8.58
C SER A 351 -5.13 1.28 7.18
N ASP A 352 -5.91 0.27 6.81
CA ASP A 352 -6.63 0.18 5.55
C ASP A 352 -8.06 -0.30 5.82
N PHE A 353 -9.04 0.57 5.64
CA PHE A 353 -10.46 0.25 5.91
C PHE A 353 -11.08 -0.59 4.79
N TYR A 354 -10.41 -0.69 3.64
CA TYR A 354 -10.97 -1.29 2.44
C TYR A 354 -10.66 -2.77 2.32
N ARG A 355 -9.50 -3.22 2.82
CA ARG A 355 -9.01 -4.57 2.59
C ARG A 355 -8.42 -5.25 3.84
N PRO A 356 -8.47 -6.59 3.88
CA PRO A 356 -7.66 -7.37 4.82
C PRO A 356 -6.16 -7.09 4.63
N VAL A 357 -5.42 -7.08 5.73
CA VAL A 357 -3.97 -6.85 5.75
C VAL A 357 -3.25 -8.19 5.68
N SER A 358 -2.36 -8.36 4.71
CA SER A 358 -1.63 -9.63 4.55
C SER A 358 -0.59 -9.85 5.65
N THR A 359 -0.22 -11.12 5.88
CA THR A 359 0.86 -11.50 6.80
C THR A 359 2.15 -10.69 6.56
N THR A 360 2.54 -10.51 5.31
CA THR A 360 3.76 -9.83 4.91
C THR A 360 3.69 -8.33 5.19
N GLU A 361 2.54 -7.70 4.96
CA GLU A 361 2.30 -6.29 5.30
C GLU A 361 2.29 -6.06 6.80
N ILE A 362 1.64 -6.94 7.57
CA ILE A 362 1.69 -6.90 9.03
C ILE A 362 3.14 -6.95 9.50
N HIS A 363 3.96 -7.87 9.00
CA HIS A 363 5.38 -7.94 9.36
C HIS A 363 6.12 -6.63 9.04
N ASN A 364 5.93 -6.08 7.84
CA ASN A 364 6.58 -4.83 7.43
C ASN A 364 6.15 -3.63 8.30
N LEU A 365 4.90 -3.60 8.77
CA LEU A 365 4.38 -2.56 9.66
C LEU A 365 4.85 -2.74 11.11
N LEU A 366 4.97 -3.98 11.59
CA LEU A 366 5.44 -4.28 12.95
C LEU A 366 6.96 -4.17 13.10
N HIS A 367 7.70 -4.50 12.04
CA HIS A 367 9.16 -4.63 12.01
C HIS A 367 9.74 -4.01 10.72
N PRO A 368 9.66 -2.68 10.55
CA PRO A 368 10.07 -2.00 9.30
C PRO A 368 11.55 -2.16 8.94
N ASP A 369 12.39 -2.43 9.94
CA ASP A 369 13.83 -2.64 9.79
C ASP A 369 14.21 -4.11 9.56
N ASP A 370 13.30 -5.05 9.82
CA ASP A 370 13.49 -6.46 9.51
C ASP A 370 13.18 -6.72 8.03
N TYR A 371 13.81 -7.74 7.46
CA TYR A 371 13.39 -8.29 6.17
C TYR A 371 12.32 -9.35 6.35
N PHE A 372 11.52 -9.57 5.31
CA PHE A 372 10.55 -10.66 5.25
C PHE A 372 11.26 -12.00 5.03
N ASN A 373 11.00 -12.98 5.90
CA ASN A 373 11.46 -14.35 5.75
C ASN A 373 10.24 -15.27 5.54
N PRO A 374 10.07 -15.89 4.36
CA PRO A 374 8.91 -16.72 4.04
C PRO A 374 8.77 -18.00 4.89
N GLU A 375 9.78 -18.36 5.68
CA GLU A 375 9.75 -19.52 6.57
C GLU A 375 9.41 -19.12 8.02
N THR A 376 10.00 -18.02 8.52
CA THR A 376 9.88 -17.65 9.95
C THR A 376 8.91 -16.51 10.22
N THR A 377 8.72 -15.58 9.26
CA THR A 377 7.86 -14.41 9.44
C THR A 377 6.40 -14.79 9.70
N PRO A 378 5.78 -15.74 8.95
CA PRO A 378 4.39 -16.12 9.20
C PRO A 378 4.14 -16.56 10.65
N LEU A 379 5.07 -17.32 11.23
CA LEU A 379 4.96 -17.77 12.63
C LEU A 379 5.05 -16.59 13.63
N ARG A 380 5.96 -15.64 13.40
CA ARG A 380 6.09 -14.42 14.25
C ARG A 380 4.81 -13.59 14.23
N VAL A 381 4.22 -13.41 13.05
CA VAL A 381 2.95 -12.69 12.88
C VAL A 381 1.82 -13.44 13.58
N TYR A 382 1.71 -14.76 13.36
CA TYR A 382 0.71 -15.60 14.01
C TYR A 382 0.77 -15.53 15.55
N GLN A 383 1.98 -15.55 16.14
CA GLN A 383 2.15 -15.40 17.58
C GLN A 383 1.63 -14.04 18.08
N THR A 384 1.88 -12.97 17.31
CA THR A 384 1.38 -11.63 17.62
C THR A 384 -0.15 -11.56 17.53
N ILE A 385 -0.74 -12.17 16.49
CA ILE A 385 -2.20 -12.30 16.32
C ILE A 385 -2.81 -13.09 17.49
N SER A 386 -2.18 -14.19 17.90
CA SER A 386 -2.64 -15.01 19.03
C SER A 386 -2.67 -14.20 20.34
N ALA A 387 -1.62 -13.41 20.61
CA ALA A 387 -1.58 -12.51 21.75
C ALA A 387 -2.67 -11.43 21.69
N ALA A 388 -2.90 -10.84 20.51
CA ALA A 388 -3.97 -9.85 20.31
C ALA A 388 -5.37 -10.45 20.51
N ARG A 389 -5.65 -11.64 19.99
CA ARG A 389 -6.92 -12.35 20.22
C ARG A 389 -7.17 -12.58 21.72
N LYS A 390 -6.15 -13.01 22.48
CA LYS A 390 -6.27 -13.15 23.95
C LYS A 390 -6.58 -11.82 24.63
N TRP A 391 -5.91 -10.74 24.21
CA TRP A 391 -6.17 -9.40 24.74
C TRP A 391 -7.61 -8.93 24.46
N ILE A 392 -8.11 -9.12 23.23
CA ILE A 392 -9.49 -8.78 22.84
C ILE A 392 -10.51 -9.48 23.75
N VAL A 393 -10.36 -10.78 23.95
CA VAL A 393 -11.23 -11.58 24.84
C VAL A 393 -11.16 -11.06 26.28
N SER A 394 -9.95 -10.82 26.81
CA SER A 394 -9.79 -10.30 28.18
C SER A 394 -10.34 -8.88 28.39
N SER A 395 -10.51 -8.13 27.31
CA SER A 395 -11.03 -6.76 27.31
C SER A 395 -12.54 -6.71 27.05
N SER A 396 -13.19 -7.86 26.87
CA SER A 396 -14.63 -7.97 26.57
C SER A 396 -15.08 -7.12 25.37
N LEU A 397 -14.22 -6.98 24.35
CA LEU A 397 -14.53 -6.21 23.16
C LEU A 397 -15.35 -7.07 22.16
N PRO A 398 -16.38 -6.51 21.49
CA PRO A 398 -17.34 -7.27 20.69
C PRO A 398 -16.86 -7.57 19.25
N PHE A 399 -15.60 -7.98 19.10
CA PHE A 399 -15.03 -8.36 17.82
C PHE A 399 -13.94 -9.41 17.96
N GLU A 400 -13.49 -9.94 16.82
CA GLU A 400 -12.36 -10.85 16.72
C GLU A 400 -11.46 -10.46 15.53
N ILE A 401 -10.25 -11.01 15.52
CA ILE A 401 -9.36 -10.96 14.34
C ILE A 401 -9.61 -12.22 13.52
N HIS A 402 -10.21 -12.06 12.35
CA HIS A 402 -10.48 -13.15 11.41
C HIS A 402 -9.30 -13.31 10.44
N GLU A 403 -9.00 -14.56 10.06
CA GLU A 403 -7.96 -14.88 9.08
C GLU A 403 -8.58 -15.53 7.85
N HIS A 404 -8.24 -15.03 6.66
CA HIS A 404 -8.64 -15.62 5.40
C HIS A 404 -7.48 -15.57 4.40
N GLN A 405 -7.05 -16.75 3.92
CA GLN A 405 -5.98 -16.90 2.92
C GLN A 405 -4.67 -16.15 3.26
N GLY A 406 -4.28 -16.12 4.54
CA GLY A 406 -3.07 -15.44 5.00
C GLY A 406 -3.19 -13.93 5.15
N SER A 407 -4.40 -13.39 5.03
CA SER A 407 -4.74 -12.00 5.36
C SER A 407 -5.66 -11.92 6.58
N TYR A 408 -5.63 -10.78 7.25
CA TYR A 408 -6.31 -10.57 8.53
C TYR A 408 -7.20 -9.33 8.49
N GLU A 409 -8.35 -9.42 9.13
CA GLU A 409 -9.34 -8.33 9.24
C GLU A 409 -10.05 -8.38 10.59
N PHE A 410 -10.75 -7.30 10.94
CA PHE A 410 -11.65 -7.29 12.08
C PHE A 410 -13.03 -7.83 11.69
N ARG A 411 -13.58 -8.74 12.50
CA ARG A 411 -14.96 -9.20 12.39
C ARG A 411 -15.70 -8.90 13.68
N THR A 412 -16.77 -8.13 13.59
CA THR A 412 -17.58 -7.76 14.76
C THR A 412 -18.72 -8.75 14.97
N HIS A 413 -19.13 -8.91 16.22
CA HIS A 413 -20.33 -9.65 16.61
C HIS A 413 -21.24 -8.80 17.52
N GLY A 414 -21.04 -7.48 17.51
CA GLY A 414 -21.82 -6.50 18.24
C GLY A 414 -21.38 -5.07 17.89
N PRO A 415 -22.11 -4.04 18.34
CA PRO A 415 -21.81 -2.66 18.02
C PRO A 415 -20.41 -2.23 18.49
N LEU A 416 -19.60 -1.72 17.57
CA LEU A 416 -18.20 -1.36 17.84
C LEU A 416 -17.77 -0.15 17.00
N VAL A 417 -17.03 0.74 17.67
CA VAL A 417 -16.32 1.86 17.07
C VAL A 417 -14.82 1.72 17.36
N LEU A 418 -14.00 1.75 16.31
CA LEU A 418 -12.56 1.91 16.44
C LEU A 418 -12.21 3.38 16.26
N ARG A 419 -11.69 4.02 17.31
CA ARG A 419 -11.19 5.41 17.19
C ARG A 419 -9.77 5.39 16.65
N CYS A 420 -9.65 5.68 15.36
CA CYS A 420 -8.40 5.66 14.62
C CYS A 420 -7.68 7.02 14.73
N PRO A 421 -6.36 7.04 14.95
CA PRO A 421 -5.58 8.26 14.87
C PRO A 421 -5.48 8.79 13.44
N ASN A 422 -5.29 10.09 13.29
CA ASN A 422 -4.93 10.69 12.00
C ASN A 422 -3.61 10.06 11.49
N PRO A 423 -3.59 9.49 10.27
CA PRO A 423 -2.42 8.80 9.73
C PRO A 423 -1.23 9.73 9.44
N ASP A 424 -1.46 11.01 9.16
CA ASP A 424 -0.43 12.00 8.86
C ASP A 424 0.00 12.81 10.09
N ALA A 425 -0.76 12.73 11.19
CA ALA A 425 -0.24 13.21 12.46
C ALA A 425 1.05 12.43 12.72
N ASN A 426 2.18 13.13 12.84
CA ASN A 426 3.49 12.54 13.20
C ASN A 426 3.37 11.88 14.57
N GLN A 427 2.85 10.66 14.58
CA GLN A 427 2.72 9.79 15.73
C GLN A 427 3.93 8.88 15.77
N ASP A 428 5.12 9.48 15.64
CA ASP A 428 6.29 8.84 16.22
C ASP A 428 5.89 8.46 17.66
N GLU A 429 6.15 7.22 18.04
CA GLU A 429 5.87 6.73 19.40
C GLU A 429 6.42 7.71 20.44
N ASN A 430 7.54 8.35 20.08
CA ASN A 430 8.19 9.36 20.88
C ASN A 430 7.38 10.67 20.97
N SER A 431 6.71 11.10 19.90
CA SER A 431 5.81 12.25 19.93
C SER A 431 4.58 12.01 20.81
N VAL A 432 3.99 10.81 20.74
CA VAL A 432 2.87 10.41 21.62
C VAL A 432 3.34 10.36 23.07
N PHE A 433 4.50 9.74 23.31
CA PHE A 433 5.16 9.71 24.61
C PHE A 433 5.37 11.12 25.17
N VAL A 434 6.01 12.03 24.42
CA VAL A 434 6.22 13.42 24.87
C VAL A 434 4.91 14.15 25.11
N ARG A 435 3.88 13.94 24.29
CA ARG A 435 2.56 14.56 24.50
C ARG A 435 1.96 14.16 25.84
N GLN A 436 1.97 12.86 26.17
CA GLN A 436 1.49 12.36 27.46
C GLN A 436 2.28 12.95 28.64
N LEU A 437 3.61 13.14 28.48
CA LEU A 437 4.43 13.80 29.50
C LEU A 437 4.07 15.29 29.64
N LYS A 438 3.84 15.98 28.53
CA LYS A 438 3.42 17.40 28.51
C LYS A 438 2.04 17.60 29.16
N GLU A 439 1.08 16.74 28.87
CA GLU A 439 -0.25 16.78 29.48
C GLU A 439 -0.18 16.55 30.99
N ARG A 440 0.70 15.64 31.45
CA ARG A 440 0.82 15.28 32.86
C ARG A 440 1.62 16.28 33.69
N TRP A 441 2.75 16.78 33.19
CA TRP A 441 3.69 17.61 33.96
C TRP A 441 3.81 19.05 33.44
N GLY A 442 3.30 19.36 32.24
CA GLY A 442 3.48 20.66 31.61
C GLY A 442 4.96 21.01 31.46
N VAL A 443 5.36 22.12 32.07
CA VAL A 443 6.75 22.60 32.14
C VAL A 443 7.49 22.15 33.41
N THR A 444 6.87 21.35 34.27
CA THR A 444 7.46 20.91 35.52
C THR A 444 8.47 19.79 35.26
N PRO A 445 9.69 19.84 35.85
CA PRO A 445 10.65 18.76 35.73
C PRO A 445 10.16 17.45 36.36
N PHE A 446 10.46 16.32 35.73
CA PHE A 446 10.12 14.98 36.19
C PHE A 446 11.31 14.01 36.04
N THR A 447 11.28 12.90 36.76
CA THR A 447 12.33 11.88 36.80
C THR A 447 11.94 10.65 35.98
N THR A 448 12.92 9.81 35.61
CA THR A 448 12.66 8.51 34.97
C THR A 448 11.74 7.62 35.81
N LYS A 449 11.86 7.67 37.14
CA LYS A 449 11.02 6.86 38.05
C LYS A 449 9.55 7.27 37.96
N GLU A 450 9.28 8.57 37.92
CA GLU A 450 7.92 9.10 37.78
C GLU A 450 7.32 8.72 36.42
N VAL A 451 8.10 8.84 35.34
CA VAL A 451 7.67 8.43 33.99
C VAL A 451 7.36 6.95 33.92
N SER A 452 8.26 6.10 34.45
CA SER A 452 8.09 4.65 34.49
C SER A 452 6.84 4.26 35.26
N SER A 453 6.58 4.90 36.41
CA SER A 453 5.38 4.67 37.21
C SER A 453 4.10 5.14 36.51
N PHE A 454 4.11 6.34 35.92
CA PHE A 454 2.96 6.93 35.25
C PHE A 454 2.53 6.14 34.03
N LEU A 455 3.47 5.84 33.13
CA LEU A 455 3.19 5.11 31.89
C LEU A 455 3.16 3.59 32.08
N LYS A 456 3.48 3.10 33.29
CA LYS A 456 3.57 1.68 33.62
C LYS A 456 4.49 0.93 32.64
N ILE A 457 5.66 1.51 32.37
CA ILE A 457 6.72 0.93 31.52
C ILE A 457 7.97 0.64 32.34
N SER A 458 8.85 -0.24 31.85
CA SER A 458 10.09 -0.56 32.55
C SER A 458 11.01 0.67 32.63
N PRO A 459 11.81 0.83 33.70
CA PRO A 459 12.76 1.94 33.82
C PRO A 459 13.71 2.02 32.63
N ARG A 460 14.17 0.88 32.09
CA ARG A 460 15.04 0.83 30.91
C ARG A 460 14.38 1.42 29.66
N LEU A 461 13.11 1.10 29.40
CA LEU A 461 12.37 1.67 28.28
C LEU A 461 12.09 3.17 28.49
N ALA A 462 11.79 3.57 29.73
CA ALA A 462 11.65 4.98 30.07
C ALA A 462 12.93 5.77 29.78
N VAL A 463 14.11 5.27 30.20
CA VAL A 463 15.40 5.90 29.88
C VAL A 463 15.61 5.99 28.38
N LEU A 464 15.36 4.91 27.64
CA LEU A 464 15.52 4.90 26.18
C LEU A 464 14.65 5.97 25.52
N ARG A 465 13.35 6.03 25.82
CA ARG A 465 12.42 7.01 25.24
C ARG A 465 12.74 8.44 25.66
N LEU A 466 13.07 8.67 26.93
CA LEU A 466 13.49 10.00 27.41
C LEU A 466 14.74 10.48 26.67
N ARG A 467 15.72 9.59 26.46
CA ARG A 467 16.92 9.91 25.69
C ARG A 467 16.58 10.23 24.24
N THR A 468 15.82 9.39 23.54
CA THR A 468 15.40 9.66 22.16
C THR A 468 14.65 10.99 22.06
N ALA A 469 13.82 11.33 23.04
CA ALA A 469 13.06 12.59 23.07
C ALA A 469 13.96 13.81 23.37
N CYS A 470 15.03 13.64 24.14
CA CYS A 470 16.05 14.66 24.31
C CYS A 470 16.90 14.83 23.04
N ASP A 471 17.30 13.73 22.41
CA ASP A 471 18.08 13.73 21.17
C ASP A 471 17.31 14.39 20.01
N SER A 472 15.97 14.32 20.01
CA SER A 472 15.10 15.01 19.05
C SER A 472 14.70 16.44 19.47
N GLY A 473 15.18 16.94 20.61
CA GLY A 473 14.90 18.29 21.12
C GLY A 473 13.49 18.49 21.68
N LEU A 474 12.69 17.42 21.80
CA LEU A 474 11.32 17.47 22.33
C LEU A 474 11.29 17.63 23.86
N LEU A 475 12.32 17.15 24.54
CA LEU A 475 12.55 17.31 25.97
C LEU A 475 13.96 17.88 26.22
N SER A 476 14.15 18.58 27.34
CA SER A 476 15.49 18.91 27.87
C SER A 476 15.83 18.04 29.07
N GLN A 477 17.12 17.72 29.21
CA GLN A 477 17.66 17.01 30.38
C GLN A 477 18.35 18.01 31.31
N GLU A 478 18.02 17.96 32.60
CA GLU A 478 18.58 18.81 33.66
C GLU A 478 19.33 17.93 34.69
N GLY A 479 20.61 18.21 34.91
CA GLY A 479 21.46 17.47 35.86
C GLY A 479 22.07 16.18 35.30
N GLN A 480 22.84 15.48 36.14
CA GLN A 480 23.53 14.23 35.79
C GLN A 480 23.34 13.16 36.89
N GLY A 481 23.40 11.89 36.49
CA GLY A 481 23.30 10.76 37.42
C GLY A 481 21.93 10.65 38.10
N ARG A 482 21.92 10.44 39.42
CA ARG A 482 20.69 10.22 40.21
C ARG A 482 19.78 11.45 40.29
N SER A 483 20.32 12.65 40.07
CA SER A 483 19.56 13.90 40.08
C SER A 483 19.07 14.31 38.69
N THR A 484 19.20 13.45 37.69
CA THR A 484 18.72 13.73 36.33
C THR A 484 17.21 13.93 36.34
N LYS A 485 16.77 15.09 35.89
CA LYS A 485 15.37 15.42 35.62
C LYS A 485 15.21 15.75 34.15
N TYR A 486 13.99 15.66 33.67
CA TYR A 486 13.60 15.94 32.30
C TYR A 486 12.49 16.97 32.33
N ARG A 487 12.50 17.88 31.37
CA ARG A 487 11.46 18.90 31.22
C ARG A 487 10.98 18.90 29.78
N ALA A 488 9.69 19.09 29.57
CA ALA A 488 9.21 19.37 28.23
C ALA A 488 9.72 20.72 27.77
N SER A 489 10.30 20.77 26.56
CA SER A 489 10.64 22.06 25.95
C SER A 489 9.35 22.89 25.88
N PRO A 490 9.37 24.17 26.35
CA PRO A 490 8.24 25.07 26.10
C PRO A 490 7.95 25.04 24.60
N PRO A 491 6.69 25.24 24.15
CA PRO A 491 6.40 25.38 22.74
C PRO A 491 7.28 26.51 22.24
N SER A 492 8.39 26.15 21.60
CA SER A 492 9.29 27.11 21.00
C SER A 492 8.41 27.93 20.08
N SER A 493 8.58 29.25 20.07
CA SER A 493 8.14 30.05 18.94
C SER A 493 8.90 29.49 17.74
N VAL A 494 8.35 28.45 17.11
CA VAL A 494 9.02 27.69 16.07
C VAL A 494 9.33 28.71 15.00
N ALA A 495 10.62 29.04 14.83
CA ALA A 495 11.06 29.81 13.69
C ALA A 495 10.47 29.09 12.47
N PRO A 496 9.65 29.76 11.64
CA PRO A 496 8.85 29.10 10.62
C PRO A 496 9.76 28.16 9.83
N LEU A 497 9.37 26.87 9.78
CA LEU A 497 10.02 25.87 8.94
C LEU A 497 10.24 26.52 7.58
N LYS A 498 11.51 26.70 7.19
CA LYS A 498 11.87 27.20 5.86
C LYS A 498 11.10 26.31 4.88
N LYS A 499 10.09 26.87 4.21
CA LYS A 499 9.44 26.21 3.08
C LYS A 499 10.58 25.81 2.14
N THR A 500 10.84 24.52 2.04
CA THR A 500 11.66 24.00 0.96
C THR A 500 10.94 24.42 -0.31
N ALA A 501 11.54 25.36 -1.06
CA ALA A 501 11.04 25.73 -2.37
C ALA A 501 10.88 24.44 -3.17
N GLY A 502 9.66 24.15 -3.60
CA GLY A 502 9.41 23.07 -4.54
C GLY A 502 10.25 23.32 -5.80
N PRO A 503 10.63 22.26 -6.54
CA PRO A 503 11.26 22.44 -7.84
C PRO A 503 10.36 23.32 -8.70
N GLY A 504 10.91 24.47 -9.14
CA GLY A 504 10.19 25.42 -9.98
C GLY A 504 9.68 24.74 -11.24
N SER A 505 8.39 24.95 -11.50
CA SER A 505 7.70 24.70 -12.77
C SER A 505 8.36 25.42 -13.93
#